data_AF-A0A2J6R261-F1
#
_entry.id   AF-A0A2J6R261-F1
#
_cell.length_a   1.000
_cell.length_b   1.000
_cell.length_c   1.000
_cell.angle_alpha   90.00
_cell.angle_beta   90.00
_cell.angle_gamma   90.00
#
_symmetry.space_group_name_H-M   'P 1'
#
loop_
_entity.id
_entity.type
_entity.pdbx_description
1 polymer ?
#
loop_
_entity_poly.entity_id
_entity_poly.type
_entity_poly.pdbx_seq_one_letter_code
_entity_poly.pdbx_strand_id
1 'polypeptide(L)'
;MLYPDLNGIFFDEGWHDCGPGNVFSKLYQTITQSTKDLYPGAITVLNPGATIPHCFEQSAETLVTFEGSYETYTTAYVPNNWNPTNTRKLWHIIYNVPHSQGAAVVTLALQRGAALVEITNGVTHNPYYTLADDAHMQQVRS
;
A
#
# COMPACT_ATOMS: atom_id res chain seq x y z
N MET A 1 11.54 19.58 3.64
CA MET A 1 11.28 19.33 2.21
C MET A 1 11.09 20.68 1.53
N LEU A 2 11.05 20.75 0.19
CA LEU A 2 10.55 21.96 -0.49
C LEU A 2 9.14 22.35 0.00
N TYR A 3 8.42 21.40 0.59
CA TYR A 3 7.16 21.55 1.29
C TYR A 3 7.35 21.15 2.76
N PRO A 4 7.56 22.10 3.70
CA PRO A 4 7.94 21.80 5.07
C PRO A 4 6.88 21.02 5.86
N ASP A 5 5.62 21.04 5.41
CA ASP A 5 4.50 20.36 6.06
C ASP A 5 4.31 18.89 5.60
N LEU A 6 5.09 18.44 4.61
CA LEU A 6 5.07 17.03 4.20
C LEU A 6 5.94 16.18 5.14
N ASN A 7 5.37 15.09 5.64
CA ASN A 7 6.04 14.14 6.53
C ASN A 7 6.51 12.87 5.81
N GLY A 8 6.52 12.84 4.47
CA GLY A 8 6.89 11.64 3.74
C GLY A 8 6.76 11.77 2.22
N ILE A 9 7.09 10.67 1.54
CA ILE A 9 6.98 10.52 0.09
C ILE A 9 6.25 9.22 -0.23
N PHE A 10 5.28 9.30 -1.13
CA PHE A 10 4.62 8.16 -1.75
C PHE A 10 5.15 8.03 -3.18
N PHE A 11 5.88 6.95 -3.47
CA PHE A 11 6.41 6.64 -4.80
C PHE A 11 5.38 5.81 -5.56
N ASP A 12 4.64 6.45 -6.46
CA ASP A 12 3.66 5.79 -7.31
C ASP A 12 4.32 5.11 -8.53
N GLU A 13 3.57 4.22 -9.18
CA GLU A 13 4.01 3.44 -10.35
C GLU A 13 5.32 2.67 -10.12
N GLY A 14 5.45 2.08 -8.93
CA GLY A 14 6.62 1.34 -8.49
C GLY A 14 6.90 0.09 -9.33
N TRP A 15 8.17 -0.19 -9.62
CA TRP A 15 8.55 -1.51 -10.15
C TRP A 15 8.33 -2.61 -9.11
N HIS A 16 7.86 -3.77 -9.56
CA HIS A 16 7.72 -4.99 -8.77
C HIS A 16 8.62 -6.14 -9.29
N ASP A 17 9.64 -5.83 -10.07
CA ASP A 17 10.70 -6.77 -10.48
C ASP A 17 12.02 -6.36 -9.83
N CYS A 18 12.86 -7.31 -9.41
CA CYS A 18 14.13 -6.96 -8.77
C CYS A 18 15.13 -6.33 -9.76
N GLY A 19 15.04 -6.69 -11.04
CA GLY A 19 16.05 -6.40 -12.05
C GLY A 19 17.38 -7.14 -11.79
N PRO A 20 18.34 -7.02 -12.73
CA PRO A 20 19.67 -7.61 -12.58
C PRO A 20 20.37 -7.09 -11.32
N GLY A 21 20.82 -8.00 -10.44
CA GLY A 21 21.54 -7.63 -9.22
C GLY A 21 20.72 -6.77 -8.24
N ASN A 22 19.39 -6.86 -8.28
CA ASN A 22 18.45 -6.08 -7.46
C ASN A 22 18.50 -4.56 -7.73
N VAL A 23 18.84 -4.14 -8.95
CA VAL A 23 19.02 -2.71 -9.28
C VAL A 23 17.78 -1.87 -8.99
N PHE A 24 16.58 -2.39 -9.23
CA PHE A 24 15.34 -1.64 -9.01
C PHE A 24 15.04 -1.49 -7.52
N SER A 25 15.17 -2.55 -6.72
CA SER A 25 14.93 -2.42 -5.27
C SER A 25 16.01 -1.57 -4.56
N LYS A 26 17.26 -1.62 -5.04
CA LYS A 26 18.36 -0.76 -4.56
C LYS A 26 18.14 0.71 -4.87
N LEU A 27 17.54 1.04 -6.02
CA LEU A 27 17.14 2.42 -6.34
C LEU A 27 16.19 2.97 -5.27
N TYR A 28 15.11 2.23 -4.99
CA TYR A 28 14.13 2.64 -3.98
C TYR A 28 14.72 2.72 -2.58
N GLN A 29 15.61 1.77 -2.21
CA GLN A 29 16.35 1.85 -0.95
C GLN A 29 17.22 3.12 -0.88
N THR A 30 17.89 3.48 -1.97
CA THR A 30 18.74 4.67 -2.05
C THR A 30 17.94 5.95 -1.88
N ILE A 31 16.80 6.09 -2.56
CA ILE A 31 15.95 7.28 -2.44
C ILE A 31 15.22 7.34 -1.10
N THR A 32 14.87 6.20 -0.50
CA THR A 32 14.34 6.12 0.87
C THR A 32 15.38 6.60 1.88
N GLN A 33 16.62 6.13 1.80
CA GLN A 33 17.69 6.58 2.68
C GLN A 33 17.96 8.07 2.50
N SER A 34 18.08 8.54 1.25
CA SER A 34 18.30 9.95 0.94
C SER A 34 17.17 10.84 1.49
N THR A 35 15.92 10.37 1.43
CA THR A 35 14.76 11.08 2.00
C THR A 35 14.89 11.22 3.52
N LYS A 36 15.27 10.14 4.20
CA LYS A 36 15.43 10.10 5.67
C LYS A 36 16.64 10.91 6.15
N ASP A 37 17.73 10.93 5.38
CA ASP A 37 18.93 11.71 5.70
C ASP A 37 18.63 13.22 5.64
N LEU A 38 17.86 13.65 4.65
CA LEU A 38 17.44 15.04 4.50
C LEU A 38 16.32 15.41 5.48
N TYR A 39 15.42 14.47 5.77
CA TYR A 39 14.23 14.67 6.59
C TYR A 39 14.07 13.52 7.59
N PRO A 40 14.78 13.59 8.74
CA PRO A 40 14.63 12.60 9.79
C PRO A 40 13.16 12.44 10.21
N GLY A 41 12.69 11.20 10.23
CA GLY A 41 11.28 10.88 10.55
C GLY A 41 10.33 10.88 9.34
N ALA A 42 10.82 11.22 8.13
CA ALA A 42 10.00 11.08 6.93
C ALA A 42 9.66 9.61 6.64
N ILE A 43 8.39 9.38 6.31
CA ILE A 43 7.86 8.07 5.91
C ILE A 43 8.01 7.90 4.41
N THR A 44 8.38 6.69 3.97
CA THR A 44 8.36 6.35 2.53
C THR A 44 7.42 5.19 2.26
N VAL A 45 6.60 5.36 1.23
CA VAL A 45 5.71 4.33 0.70
C VAL A 45 6.09 4.06 -0.75
N LEU A 46 6.16 2.80 -1.14
CA LEU A 46 6.29 2.40 -2.54
C LEU A 46 5.00 1.72 -3.00
N ASN A 47 4.42 2.20 -4.10
CA ASN A 47 3.20 1.64 -4.69
C ASN A 47 3.43 1.02 -6.07
N PRO A 48 3.68 -0.30 -6.14
CA PRO A 48 3.52 -1.07 -7.37
C PRO A 48 2.08 -1.55 -7.63
N GLY A 49 1.18 -1.45 -6.65
CA GLY A 49 -0.20 -1.93 -6.72
C GLY A 49 -0.36 -3.45 -6.84
N ALA A 50 0.72 -4.22 -6.72
CA ALA A 50 0.75 -5.65 -7.01
C ALA A 50 1.70 -6.41 -6.07
N THR A 51 1.67 -7.74 -6.16
CA THR A 51 2.63 -8.61 -5.46
C THR A 51 4.06 -8.20 -5.79
N ILE A 52 4.94 -8.23 -4.80
CA ILE A 52 6.30 -7.72 -4.89
C ILE A 52 7.30 -8.76 -4.37
N PRO A 53 8.47 -8.94 -5.00
CA PRO A 53 9.48 -9.89 -4.53
C PRO A 53 10.21 -9.38 -3.28
N HIS A 54 10.73 -10.32 -2.48
CA HIS A 54 11.38 -10.06 -1.20
C HIS A 54 12.55 -9.05 -1.27
N CYS A 55 13.21 -8.90 -2.43
CA CYS A 55 14.30 -7.94 -2.63
C CYS A 55 13.88 -6.47 -2.35
N PHE A 56 12.57 -6.18 -2.32
CA PHE A 56 12.03 -4.86 -2.00
C PHE A 56 11.67 -4.64 -0.53
N GLU A 57 11.83 -5.61 0.37
CA GLU A 57 11.42 -5.42 1.77
C GLU A 57 12.05 -4.15 2.40
N GLN A 58 13.30 -3.85 2.04
CA GLN A 58 14.07 -2.70 2.53
C GLN A 58 13.97 -1.46 1.63
N SER A 59 13.13 -1.48 0.60
CA SER A 59 13.06 -0.41 -0.41
C SER A 59 12.28 0.82 0.07
N ALA A 60 11.32 0.65 0.96
CA ALA A 60 10.52 1.70 1.58
C ALA A 60 10.03 1.24 2.97
N GLU A 61 9.50 2.15 3.79
CA GLU A 61 8.93 1.75 5.09
C GLU A 61 7.70 0.85 4.92
N THR A 62 6.82 1.23 3.98
CA THR A 62 5.60 0.50 3.63
C THR A 62 5.54 0.26 2.12
N LEU A 63 4.96 -0.89 1.74
CA LEU A 63 4.77 -1.33 0.37
C LEU A 63 3.27 -1.53 0.13
N VAL A 64 2.72 -0.92 -0.91
CA VAL A 64 1.36 -1.23 -1.38
C VAL A 64 1.42 -2.51 -2.21
N THR A 65 1.05 -3.64 -1.63
CA THR A 65 1.20 -4.97 -2.26
C THR A 65 -0.09 -5.51 -2.86
N PHE A 66 -1.14 -4.72 -2.81
CA PHE A 66 -2.40 -4.96 -3.52
C PHE A 66 -3.08 -3.62 -3.77
N GLU A 67 -3.46 -3.37 -5.02
CA GLU A 67 -4.35 -2.30 -5.42
C GLU A 67 -5.36 -2.86 -6.43
N GLY A 68 -6.62 -3.00 -6.02
CA GLY A 68 -7.61 -3.71 -6.83
C GLY A 68 -9.03 -3.65 -6.30
N SER A 69 -9.95 -4.25 -7.06
CA SER A 69 -11.37 -4.27 -6.70
C SER A 69 -11.65 -5.20 -5.52
N TYR A 70 -12.74 -4.94 -4.80
CA TYR A 70 -13.32 -5.83 -3.80
C TYR A 70 -13.53 -7.25 -4.32
N GLU A 71 -14.01 -7.39 -5.57
CA GLU A 71 -14.23 -8.69 -6.21
C GLU A 71 -12.90 -9.45 -6.37
N THR A 72 -11.88 -8.82 -6.95
CA THR A 72 -10.56 -9.43 -7.10
C THR A 72 -9.97 -9.75 -5.73
N TYR A 73 -10.12 -8.84 -4.77
CA TYR A 73 -9.62 -9.06 -3.41
C TYR A 73 -10.28 -10.28 -2.77
N THR A 74 -11.58 -10.46 -2.89
CA THR A 74 -12.30 -11.56 -2.21
C THR A 74 -12.21 -12.89 -2.95
N THR A 75 -12.02 -12.89 -4.26
CA THR A 75 -12.14 -14.12 -5.09
C THR A 75 -10.83 -14.56 -5.77
N ALA A 76 -9.89 -13.64 -6.00
CA ALA A 76 -8.71 -13.89 -6.84
C ALA A 76 -7.41 -13.28 -6.26
N TYR A 77 -7.36 -13.01 -4.96
CA TYR A 77 -6.18 -12.47 -4.30
C TYR A 77 -4.99 -13.44 -4.38
N VAL A 78 -3.83 -12.91 -4.76
CA VAL A 78 -2.55 -13.63 -4.77
C VAL A 78 -1.64 -13.01 -3.72
N PRO A 79 -1.17 -13.77 -2.70
CA PRO A 79 -0.25 -13.26 -1.70
C PRO A 79 1.18 -13.16 -2.24
N ASN A 80 2.00 -12.32 -1.59
CA ASN A 80 3.45 -12.43 -1.70
C ASN A 80 3.91 -13.82 -1.23
N ASN A 81 5.02 -14.30 -1.79
CA ASN A 81 5.63 -15.58 -1.40
C ASN A 81 6.61 -15.46 -0.21
N TRP A 82 6.58 -14.33 0.51
CA TRP A 82 7.41 -14.03 1.66
C TRP A 82 6.61 -13.27 2.71
N ASN A 83 7.05 -13.37 3.97
CA ASN A 83 6.46 -12.65 5.09
C ASN A 83 7.38 -11.52 5.52
N PRO A 84 6.85 -10.32 5.77
CA PRO A 84 7.67 -9.21 6.23
C PRO A 84 8.12 -9.38 7.67
N THR A 85 9.34 -8.92 7.95
CA THR A 85 9.88 -8.79 9.31
C THR A 85 9.15 -7.72 10.12
N ASN A 86 8.70 -6.65 9.46
CA ASN A 86 7.93 -5.56 10.07
C ASN A 86 6.43 -5.73 9.82
N THR A 87 5.63 -5.74 10.88
CA THR A 87 4.18 -5.91 10.81
C THR A 87 3.47 -4.79 10.05
N ARG A 88 4.05 -3.59 9.95
CA ARG A 88 3.51 -2.44 9.20
C ARG A 88 4.03 -2.33 7.75
N LYS A 89 4.69 -3.38 7.24
CA LYS A 89 5.31 -3.37 5.92
C LYS A 89 4.29 -3.36 4.78
N LEU A 90 3.15 -4.02 4.93
CA LEU A 90 2.21 -4.24 3.84
C LEU A 90 0.97 -3.34 3.97
N TRP A 91 0.62 -2.70 2.86
CA TRP A 91 -0.60 -1.93 2.67
C TRP A 91 -1.42 -2.51 1.51
N HIS A 92 -2.71 -2.71 1.73
CA HIS A 92 -3.67 -3.04 0.68
C HIS A 92 -4.64 -1.87 0.41
N ILE A 93 -4.82 -1.52 -0.86
CA ILE A 93 -5.81 -0.52 -1.32
C ILE A 93 -6.92 -1.28 -2.07
N ILE A 94 -8.17 -1.11 -1.63
CA ILE A 94 -9.29 -1.92 -2.10
C ILE A 94 -10.46 -1.01 -2.46
N TYR A 95 -10.77 -0.94 -3.76
CA TYR A 95 -11.87 -0.12 -4.29
C TYR A 95 -13.12 -0.95 -4.58
N ASN A 96 -14.24 -0.27 -4.86
CA ASN A 96 -15.54 -0.88 -5.08
C ASN A 96 -16.00 -1.78 -3.92
N VAL A 97 -15.66 -1.42 -2.67
CA VAL A 97 -16.09 -2.16 -1.48
C VAL A 97 -17.53 -1.76 -1.15
N PRO A 98 -18.48 -2.72 -1.09
CA PRO A 98 -19.84 -2.43 -0.67
C PRO A 98 -19.84 -1.89 0.77
N HIS A 99 -20.73 -0.94 1.04
CA HIS A 99 -20.87 -0.29 2.35
C HIS A 99 -20.93 -1.29 3.51
N SER A 100 -21.72 -2.36 3.38
CA SER A 100 -21.88 -3.38 4.42
C SER A 100 -20.68 -4.32 4.61
N GLN A 101 -19.63 -4.20 3.79
CA GLN A 101 -18.48 -5.12 3.78
C GLN A 101 -17.21 -4.50 4.35
N GLY A 102 -17.20 -3.21 4.72
CA GLY A 102 -16.01 -2.51 5.20
C GLY A 102 -15.25 -3.25 6.31
N ALA A 103 -15.91 -3.53 7.43
CA ALA A 103 -15.30 -4.23 8.57
C ALA A 103 -14.79 -5.66 8.23
N ALA A 104 -15.53 -6.38 7.37
CA ALA A 104 -15.13 -7.72 6.91
C ALA A 104 -13.86 -7.65 6.05
N VAL A 105 -13.75 -6.63 5.19
CA VAL A 105 -12.57 -6.38 4.36
C VAL A 105 -11.36 -6.00 5.20
N VAL A 106 -11.52 -5.14 6.22
CA VAL A 106 -10.43 -4.82 7.18
C VAL A 106 -9.93 -6.08 7.87
N THR A 107 -10.85 -6.90 8.38
CA THR A 107 -10.50 -8.17 9.05
C THR A 107 -9.76 -9.11 8.10
N LEU A 108 -10.23 -9.23 6.86
CA LEU A 108 -9.58 -10.03 5.82
C LEU A 108 -8.19 -9.50 5.46
N ALA A 109 -8.00 -8.19 5.41
CA ALA A 109 -6.70 -7.57 5.16
C ALA A 109 -5.69 -7.85 6.26
N LEU A 110 -6.12 -7.79 7.52
CA LEU A 110 -5.31 -8.17 8.68
C LEU A 110 -4.90 -9.66 8.63
N GLN A 111 -5.85 -10.55 8.30
CA GLN A 111 -5.57 -11.98 8.11
C GLN A 111 -4.56 -12.26 6.98
N ARG A 112 -4.54 -11.39 5.96
CA ARG A 112 -3.59 -11.43 4.83
C ARG A 112 -2.26 -10.73 5.12
N GLY A 113 -2.05 -10.24 6.35
CA GLY A 113 -0.79 -9.64 6.79
C GLY A 113 -0.63 -8.15 6.48
N ALA A 114 -1.66 -7.48 5.96
CA ALA A 114 -1.64 -6.02 5.80
C ALA A 114 -2.09 -5.33 7.08
N ALA A 115 -1.19 -4.53 7.67
CA ALA A 115 -1.51 -3.69 8.82
C ALA A 115 -2.01 -2.29 8.43
N LEU A 116 -1.92 -1.96 7.14
CA LEU A 116 -2.46 -0.72 6.57
C LEU A 116 -3.48 -1.11 5.49
N VAL A 117 -4.63 -0.44 5.51
CA VAL A 117 -5.69 -0.70 4.55
C VAL A 117 -6.34 0.62 4.16
N GLU A 118 -6.54 0.80 2.86
CA GLU A 118 -7.41 1.84 2.30
C GLU A 118 -8.61 1.17 1.65
N ILE A 119 -9.82 1.67 1.96
CA ILE A 119 -11.08 1.12 1.48
C ILE A 119 -11.91 2.28 0.93
N THR A 120 -12.48 2.07 -0.25
CA THR A 120 -13.41 3.01 -0.87
C THR A 120 -14.56 2.29 -1.60
N ASN A 121 -15.72 2.94 -1.64
CA ASN A 121 -16.85 2.55 -2.48
C ASN A 121 -16.76 3.12 -3.91
N GLY A 122 -15.71 3.89 -4.23
CA GLY A 122 -15.44 4.39 -5.57
C GLY A 122 -15.30 3.29 -6.62
N VAL A 123 -15.71 3.59 -7.86
CA VAL A 123 -15.73 2.67 -9.01
C VAL A 123 -14.72 3.07 -10.10
N THR A 124 -14.68 2.32 -11.21
CA THR A 124 -13.66 2.44 -12.27
C THR A 124 -13.62 3.81 -12.96
N HIS A 125 -12.47 4.10 -13.61
CA HIS A 125 -11.90 5.38 -14.09
C HIS A 125 -11.01 6.14 -13.11
N ASN A 126 -11.44 6.35 -11.87
CA ASN A 126 -10.58 6.81 -10.76
C ASN A 126 -11.34 6.67 -9.43
N PRO A 127 -11.17 5.56 -8.69
CA PRO A 127 -11.88 5.34 -7.44
C PRO A 127 -11.46 6.29 -6.31
N TYR A 128 -10.40 7.08 -6.52
CA TYR A 128 -9.84 8.03 -5.55
C TYR A 128 -10.21 9.50 -5.85
N TYR A 129 -11.01 9.75 -6.90
CA TYR A 129 -11.40 11.12 -7.29
C TYR A 129 -12.28 11.81 -6.24
N THR A 130 -13.04 11.02 -5.48
CA THR A 130 -13.89 11.51 -4.39
C THR A 130 -13.60 10.72 -3.13
N LEU A 131 -13.68 11.39 -1.99
CA LEU A 131 -13.67 10.71 -0.70
C LEU A 131 -14.87 9.77 -0.60
N ALA A 132 -14.67 8.62 0.04
CA ALA A 132 -15.78 7.78 0.47
C ALA A 132 -16.71 8.59 1.40
N ASP A 133 -18.01 8.34 1.31
CA ASP A 133 -18.98 9.04 2.16
C ASP A 133 -18.81 8.69 3.65
N ASP A 134 -19.23 9.59 4.54
CA ASP A 134 -19.06 9.43 5.99
C ASP A 134 -19.72 8.17 6.54
N ALA A 135 -20.88 7.79 5.99
CA ALA A 135 -21.61 6.60 6.43
C ALA A 135 -20.79 5.33 6.12
N HIS A 136 -20.09 5.29 4.99
CA HIS A 136 -19.16 4.24 4.62
C HIS A 136 -17.99 4.16 5.59
N MET A 137 -17.33 5.30 5.86
CA MET A 137 -16.15 5.33 6.72
C MET A 137 -16.45 4.99 8.19
N GLN A 138 -17.67 5.25 8.68
CA GLN A 138 -18.07 4.87 10.03
C GLN A 138 -18.14 3.34 10.23
N GLN A 139 -18.56 2.58 9.21
CA GLN A 139 -18.64 1.11 9.29
C GLN A 139 -17.27 0.42 9.17
N VAL A 140 -16.28 1.09 8.58
CA VAL A 140 -14.91 0.56 8.48
C VAL A 140 -14.19 0.61 9.84
N ARG A 141 -14.63 1.50 10.75
CA ARG A 141 -13.98 1.76 12.04
C ARG A 141 -14.55 0.96 13.22
N SER A 142 -15.68 0.27 13.03
CA SER A 142 -16.37 -0.53 14.06
C SER A 142 -15.82 -1.96 14.14
#